data_AF-A0A1I4FM81-F1
#
_entry.id   AF-A0A1I4FM81-F1
#
_cell.length_a   1.000
_cell.length_b   1.000
_cell.length_c   1.000
_cell.angle_alpha   90.00
_cell.angle_beta   90.00
_cell.angle_gamma   90.00
#
_symmetry.space_group_name_H-M   'P 1'
#
loop_
_entity.id
_entity.type
_entity.pdbx_description
1 polymer ?
#
loop_
_entity_poly.entity_id
_entity_poly.type
_entity_poly.pdbx_seq_one_letter_code
_entity_poly.pdbx_strand_id
1 'polypeptide(L)'
;MNRTATQYAAADRRLTDILDGVPAAGWTSPSPCEGWSARDVVGHLIETQRAFLTGRGLDLGAAPDVALDPAAAWREHATAVLGLISDDGVVAAGYDGVFGPTSIGDTLDRFYVFDMVVHRWDVARATGGDTGLSPDELDRIEAGADGFGDALYMEGVCRPGIEARAGADRAARLLARLGRRA
;
A
#
# COMPACT_ATOMS: atom_id res chain seq x y z
N MET A 1 3.26 16.84 -12.94
CA MET A 1 3.48 15.88 -11.85
C MET A 1 4.80 15.19 -12.12
N ASN A 2 5.66 15.10 -11.09
CA ASN A 2 6.87 14.29 -11.15
C ASN A 2 6.53 12.79 -11.12
N ARG A 3 7.55 11.95 -11.37
CA ARG A 3 7.38 10.50 -11.44
C ARG A 3 6.71 9.91 -10.20
N THR A 4 7.14 10.31 -9.00
CA THR A 4 6.60 9.81 -7.73
C THR A 4 5.12 10.10 -7.61
N ALA A 5 4.72 11.36 -7.84
CA ALA A 5 3.32 11.77 -7.80
C ALA A 5 2.48 11.02 -8.86
N THR A 6 3.02 10.79 -10.07
CA THR A 6 2.35 10.00 -11.11
C THR A 6 2.11 8.55 -10.68
N GLN A 7 3.11 7.88 -10.11
CA GLN A 7 2.99 6.49 -9.65
C GLN A 7 2.00 6.37 -8.48
N TYR A 8 2.09 7.27 -7.51
CA TYR A 8 1.17 7.33 -6.38
C TYR A 8 -0.27 7.55 -6.87
N ALA A 9 -0.51 8.53 -7.75
CA ALA A 9 -1.85 8.80 -8.28
C ALA A 9 -2.44 7.64 -9.11
N ALA A 10 -1.60 6.84 -9.76
CA ALA A 10 -2.06 5.66 -10.49
C ALA A 10 -2.55 4.57 -9.53
N ALA A 11 -1.80 4.30 -8.46
CA ALA A 11 -2.19 3.32 -7.45
C ALA A 11 -3.36 3.80 -6.59
N ASP A 12 -3.37 5.07 -6.19
CA ASP A 12 -4.44 5.71 -5.42
C ASP A 12 -5.79 5.59 -6.12
N ARG A 13 -5.86 5.90 -7.42
CA ARG A 13 -7.10 5.80 -8.20
C ARG A 13 -7.69 4.39 -8.13
N ARG A 14 -6.88 3.36 -8.39
CA ARG A 14 -7.30 1.96 -8.37
C ARG A 14 -7.73 1.53 -6.97
N LEU A 15 -7.04 2.00 -5.93
CA LEU A 15 -7.40 1.72 -4.55
C LEU A 15 -8.72 2.40 -4.19
N THR A 16 -8.86 3.70 -4.45
CA THR A 16 -10.08 4.47 -4.22
C THR A 16 -11.29 3.85 -4.92
N ASP A 17 -11.15 3.39 -6.17
CA ASP A 17 -12.22 2.69 -6.89
C ASP A 17 -12.71 1.43 -6.14
N ILE A 18 -11.79 0.67 -5.53
CA ILE A 18 -12.15 -0.49 -4.68
C ILE A 18 -12.82 -0.03 -3.39
N LEU A 19 -12.26 0.97 -2.70
CA LEU A 19 -12.77 1.45 -1.41
C LEU A 19 -14.18 2.04 -1.52
N ASP A 20 -14.46 2.77 -2.61
CA ASP A 20 -15.78 3.33 -2.90
C ASP A 20 -16.85 2.27 -3.18
N GLY A 21 -16.43 1.08 -3.62
CA GLY A 21 -17.31 -0.07 -3.83
C GLY A 21 -17.63 -0.86 -2.56
N VAL A 22 -16.97 -0.58 -1.42
CA VAL A 22 -17.13 -1.40 -0.21
C VAL A 22 -18.46 -1.07 0.49
N PRO A 23 -19.37 -2.06 0.65
CA PRO A 23 -20.59 -1.83 1.41
C PRO A 23 -20.25 -1.65 2.90
N ALA A 24 -21.07 -0.91 3.64
CA ALA A 24 -20.81 -0.58 5.05
C ALA A 24 -20.48 -1.80 5.94
N ALA A 25 -21.17 -2.94 5.73
CA ALA A 25 -20.90 -4.17 6.46
C ALA A 25 -19.54 -4.82 6.11
N GLY A 26 -19.04 -4.58 4.90
CA GLY A 26 -17.79 -5.14 4.38
C GLY A 26 -16.54 -4.62 5.09
N TRP A 27 -16.61 -3.46 5.75
CA TRP A 27 -15.48 -2.91 6.51
C TRP A 27 -15.06 -3.78 7.70
N THR A 28 -15.97 -4.61 8.21
CA THR A 28 -15.69 -5.57 9.29
C THR A 28 -15.27 -6.96 8.80
N SER A 29 -15.29 -7.19 7.48
CA SER A 29 -14.88 -8.47 6.90
C SER A 29 -13.40 -8.75 7.18
N PRO A 30 -13.04 -9.98 7.55
CA PRO A 30 -11.64 -10.35 7.75
C PRO A 30 -10.87 -10.26 6.43
N SER A 31 -9.69 -9.64 6.48
CA SER A 31 -8.77 -9.56 5.37
C SER A 31 -7.80 -10.74 5.34
N PRO A 32 -7.06 -10.94 4.24
CA PRO A 32 -5.95 -11.89 4.18
C PRO A 32 -4.80 -11.58 5.17
N CYS A 33 -4.72 -10.34 5.66
CA CYS A 33 -3.83 -9.98 6.78
C CYS A 33 -4.45 -10.52 8.07
N GLU A 34 -3.90 -11.60 8.63
CA GLU A 34 -4.50 -12.24 9.81
C GLU A 34 -4.60 -11.26 10.99
N GLY A 35 -5.77 -11.26 11.60
CA GLY A 35 -6.13 -10.35 12.69
C GLY A 35 -6.71 -9.01 12.23
N TRP A 36 -6.67 -8.70 10.93
CA TRP A 36 -7.11 -7.41 10.40
C TRP A 36 -8.40 -7.55 9.60
N SER A 37 -9.33 -6.64 9.83
CA SER A 37 -10.48 -6.38 8.97
C SER A 37 -10.09 -5.53 7.76
N ALA A 38 -11.00 -5.40 6.78
CA ALA A 38 -10.81 -4.48 5.65
C ALA A 38 -10.57 -3.03 6.11
N ARG A 39 -11.23 -2.58 7.19
CA ARG A 39 -10.98 -1.26 7.80
C ARG A 39 -9.55 -1.13 8.31
N ASP A 40 -9.05 -2.15 9.00
CA ASP A 40 -7.72 -2.12 9.61
C ASP A 40 -6.62 -2.01 8.54
N VAL A 41 -6.82 -2.65 7.38
CA VAL A 41 -5.92 -2.51 6.22
C VAL A 41 -5.86 -1.06 5.72
N VAL A 42 -7.01 -0.37 5.61
CA VAL A 42 -7.04 1.05 5.22
C VAL A 42 -6.40 1.94 6.29
N GLY A 43 -6.66 1.65 7.57
CA GLY A 43 -6.01 2.32 8.69
C GLY A 43 -4.48 2.22 8.60
N HIS A 44 -3.96 1.02 8.37
CA HIS A 44 -2.53 0.77 8.20
C HIS A 44 -1.91 1.60 7.07
N LEU A 45 -2.54 1.63 5.89
CA LEU A 45 -2.07 2.40 4.74
C LEU A 45 -1.94 3.89 5.06
N ILE A 46 -2.90 4.45 5.79
CA ILE A 46 -2.89 5.85 6.22
C ILE A 46 -1.82 6.06 7.29
N GLU A 47 -1.86 5.29 8.38
CA GLU A 47 -1.01 5.47 9.55
C GLU A 47 0.48 5.40 9.20
N THR A 48 0.90 4.41 8.41
CA THR A 48 2.32 4.21 8.08
C THR A 48 2.86 5.32 7.18
N GLN A 49 2.09 5.75 6.18
CA GLN A 49 2.46 6.88 5.33
C GLN A 49 2.51 8.19 6.12
N ARG A 50 1.53 8.41 7.01
CA ARG A 50 1.51 9.60 7.89
C ARG A 50 2.72 9.61 8.81
N ALA A 51 3.03 8.50 9.48
CA ALA A 51 4.19 8.41 10.36
C ALA A 51 5.50 8.69 9.60
N PHE A 52 5.63 8.17 8.38
CA PHE A 52 6.79 8.41 7.54
C PHE A 52 6.96 9.87 7.13
N LEU A 53 5.91 10.50 6.61
CA LEU A 53 5.97 11.88 6.12
C LEU A 53 6.07 12.89 7.27
N THR A 54 5.27 12.74 8.33
CA THR A 54 5.32 13.64 9.49
C THR A 54 6.60 13.48 10.31
N GLY A 55 7.15 12.27 10.39
CA GLY A 55 8.47 12.02 10.97
C GLY A 55 9.63 12.71 10.22
N ARG A 56 9.37 13.24 9.03
CA ARG A 56 10.31 14.04 8.21
C ARG A 56 9.95 15.52 8.18
N GLY A 57 9.07 15.96 9.08
CA GLY A 57 8.67 17.36 9.23
C GLY A 57 7.67 17.85 8.19
N LEU A 58 7.07 16.95 7.41
CA LEU A 58 6.01 17.33 6.46
C LEU A 58 4.66 17.37 7.16
N ASP A 59 3.85 18.37 6.82
CA ASP A 59 2.51 18.55 7.40
C ASP A 59 1.44 17.92 6.51
N LEU A 60 0.71 16.95 7.08
CA LEU A 60 -0.45 16.29 6.46
C LEU A 60 -1.77 16.71 7.13
N GLY A 61 -1.76 17.74 7.97
CA GLY A 61 -2.91 18.18 8.75
C GLY A 61 -3.33 17.19 9.84
N ALA A 62 -4.61 17.24 10.22
CA ALA A 62 -5.19 16.28 11.15
C ALA A 62 -5.25 14.87 10.52
N ALA A 63 -5.14 13.84 11.35
CA ALA A 63 -5.38 12.48 10.88
C ALA A 63 -6.88 12.29 10.60
N PRO A 64 -7.26 11.74 9.44
CA PRO A 64 -8.67 11.49 9.14
C PRO A 64 -9.22 10.33 10.00
N ASP A 65 -10.52 10.36 10.27
CA ASP A 65 -11.19 9.33 11.08
C ASP A 65 -11.58 8.11 10.22
N VAL A 66 -10.72 7.09 10.23
CA VAL A 66 -10.94 5.82 9.54
C VAL A 66 -12.12 5.04 10.13
N ALA A 67 -12.42 5.19 11.42
CA ALA A 67 -13.51 4.44 12.05
C ALA A 67 -14.89 4.92 11.57
N LEU A 68 -15.01 6.22 11.25
CA LEU A 68 -16.21 6.83 10.73
C LEU A 68 -16.48 6.43 9.27
N ASP A 69 -15.52 6.65 8.38
CA ASP A 69 -15.63 6.34 6.95
C ASP A 69 -14.23 6.04 6.37
N PRO A 70 -13.84 4.76 6.23
CA PRO A 70 -12.51 4.39 5.72
C PRO A 70 -12.24 4.90 4.30
N ALA A 71 -13.25 4.93 3.42
CA ALA A 71 -13.07 5.38 2.05
C ALA A 71 -12.87 6.89 1.99
N ALA A 72 -13.67 7.66 2.73
CA ALA A 72 -13.47 9.11 2.84
C ALA A 72 -12.13 9.45 3.50
N ALA A 73 -11.74 8.73 4.54
CA ALA A 73 -10.45 8.93 5.21
C ALA A 73 -9.27 8.68 4.26
N TRP A 74 -9.33 7.63 3.43
CA TRP A 74 -8.32 7.39 2.40
C TRP A 74 -8.25 8.53 1.38
N ARG A 75 -9.38 8.99 0.84
CA ARG A 75 -9.40 10.10 -0.13
C ARG A 75 -8.79 11.38 0.42
N GLU A 76 -9.14 11.74 1.65
CA GLU A 76 -8.58 12.92 2.33
C GLU A 76 -7.06 12.79 2.50
N HIS A 77 -6.62 11.64 3.01
CA HIS A 77 -5.19 11.35 3.19
C HIS A 77 -4.42 11.35 1.87
N ALA A 78 -4.90 10.64 0.84
CA ALA A 78 -4.27 10.57 -0.46
C ALA A 78 -4.18 11.94 -1.15
N THR A 79 -5.19 12.79 -0.98
CA THR A 79 -5.17 14.17 -1.47
C THR A 79 -4.07 14.98 -0.79
N ALA A 80 -3.91 14.87 0.54
CA ALA A 80 -2.86 15.55 1.27
C ALA A 80 -1.45 15.06 0.86
N VAL A 81 -1.27 13.74 0.74
CA VAL A 81 -0.01 13.14 0.29
C VAL A 81 0.33 13.62 -1.12
N LEU A 82 -0.61 13.56 -2.07
CA LEU A 82 -0.42 14.04 -3.44
C LEU A 82 -0.04 15.52 -3.50
N GLY A 83 -0.62 16.35 -2.62
CA GLY A 83 -0.26 17.77 -2.49
C GLY A 83 1.21 17.96 -2.14
N LEU A 84 1.72 17.22 -1.16
CA LEU A 84 3.12 17.28 -0.73
C LEU A 84 4.08 16.77 -1.80
N ILE A 85 3.81 15.59 -2.36
CA ILE A 85 4.76 14.87 -3.23
C ILE A 85 4.77 15.41 -4.66
N SER A 86 3.89 16.37 -4.96
CA SER A 86 3.93 17.14 -6.21
C SER A 86 5.06 18.17 -6.22
N ASP A 87 5.66 18.50 -5.07
CA ASP A 87 6.86 19.34 -4.96
C ASP A 87 8.14 18.50 -5.17
N ASP A 88 8.94 18.89 -6.16
CA ASP A 88 10.21 18.24 -6.51
C ASP A 88 11.23 18.30 -5.37
N GLY A 89 11.23 19.37 -4.56
CA GLY A 89 12.08 19.50 -3.39
C GLY A 89 11.72 18.50 -2.29
N VAL A 90 10.43 18.22 -2.10
CA VAL A 90 9.96 17.21 -1.14
C VAL A 90 10.39 15.82 -1.59
N VAL A 91 10.14 15.44 -2.84
CA VAL A 91 10.49 14.09 -3.31
C VAL A 91 12.00 13.88 -3.42
N ALA A 92 12.78 14.92 -3.70
CA ALA A 92 14.24 14.86 -3.75
C ALA A 92 14.92 14.89 -2.37
N ALA A 93 14.19 15.20 -1.30
CA ALA A 93 14.75 15.26 0.05
C ALA A 93 15.32 13.89 0.47
N GLY A 94 16.63 13.86 0.67
CA GLY A 94 17.37 12.67 1.06
C GLY A 94 17.34 12.43 2.58
N TYR A 95 17.42 11.16 2.98
CA TYR A 95 17.57 10.76 4.37
C TYR A 95 18.26 9.39 4.46
N ASP A 96 18.80 9.07 5.63
CA ASP A 96 19.38 7.75 5.91
C ASP A 96 18.26 6.75 6.26
N GLY A 97 17.92 5.87 5.32
CA GLY A 97 16.90 4.85 5.49
C GLY A 97 17.45 3.54 6.07
N VAL A 98 16.52 2.66 6.47
CA VAL A 98 16.83 1.33 7.03
C VAL A 98 17.62 0.47 6.03
N PHE A 99 17.44 0.70 4.73
CA PHE A 99 18.13 0.01 3.64
C PHE A 99 19.28 0.82 3.03
N GLY A 100 19.75 1.85 3.74
CA GLY A 100 20.76 2.79 3.28
C GLY A 100 20.18 4.14 2.83
N PRO A 101 21.05 5.06 2.34
CA PRO A 101 20.64 6.38 1.89
C PRO A 101 19.59 6.31 0.78
N THR A 102 18.54 7.11 0.90
CA THR A 102 17.41 7.14 -0.04
C THR A 102 16.75 8.52 -0.04
N SER A 103 15.73 8.71 -0.87
CA SER A 103 14.90 9.92 -0.91
C SER A 103 13.47 9.65 -0.46
N ILE A 104 12.74 10.71 -0.07
CA ILE A 104 11.30 10.61 0.20
C ILE A 104 10.55 10.04 -1.01
N GLY A 105 10.89 10.53 -2.20
CA GLY A 105 10.28 10.09 -3.45
C GLY A 105 10.54 8.61 -3.75
N ASP A 106 11.78 8.16 -3.63
CA ASP A 106 12.14 6.75 -3.86
C ASP A 106 11.47 5.81 -2.85
N THR A 107 11.30 6.25 -1.61
CA THR A 107 10.63 5.45 -0.58
C THR A 107 9.12 5.37 -0.86
N LEU A 108 8.49 6.48 -1.22
CA LEU A 108 7.09 6.50 -1.61
C LEU A 108 6.82 5.62 -2.82
N ASP A 109 7.63 5.74 -3.87
CA ASP A 109 7.53 4.84 -5.01
C ASP A 109 7.77 3.41 -4.50
N ARG A 110 9.01 3.02 -4.20
CA ARG A 110 9.39 1.62 -4.03
C ARG A 110 8.67 0.88 -2.90
N PHE A 111 8.36 1.56 -1.79
CA PHE A 111 7.71 0.95 -0.63
C PHE A 111 6.21 1.21 -0.62
N TYR A 112 5.79 2.48 -0.52
CA TYR A 112 4.37 2.78 -0.28
C TYR A 112 3.46 2.51 -1.47
N VAL A 113 3.92 2.71 -2.72
CA VAL A 113 3.10 2.32 -3.89
C VAL A 113 3.06 0.80 -4.04
N PHE A 114 4.12 0.06 -3.68
CA PHE A 114 4.05 -1.41 -3.58
C PHE A 114 3.00 -1.84 -2.55
N ASP A 115 3.05 -1.24 -1.37
CA ASP A 115 2.16 -1.51 -0.25
C ASP A 115 0.69 -1.26 -0.61
N MET A 116 0.40 -0.12 -1.25
CA MET A 116 -0.93 0.22 -1.77
C MET A 116 -1.47 -0.82 -2.76
N VAL A 117 -0.64 -1.33 -3.67
CA VAL A 117 -1.06 -2.33 -4.67
C VAL A 117 -1.41 -3.66 -4.00
N VAL A 118 -0.58 -4.11 -3.06
CA VAL A 118 -0.81 -5.36 -2.33
C VAL A 118 -2.05 -5.25 -1.43
N HIS A 119 -2.18 -4.16 -0.69
CA HIS A 119 -3.32 -3.96 0.21
C HIS A 119 -4.63 -3.62 -0.51
N ARG A 120 -4.59 -3.05 -1.71
CA ARG A 120 -5.76 -3.00 -2.60
C ARG A 120 -6.30 -4.41 -2.87
N TRP A 121 -5.42 -5.36 -3.16
CA TRP A 121 -5.81 -6.76 -3.36
C TRP A 121 -6.40 -7.35 -2.07
N ASP A 122 -5.80 -7.07 -0.92
CA ASP A 122 -6.29 -7.58 0.39
C ASP A 122 -7.71 -7.07 0.69
N VAL A 123 -7.98 -5.77 0.47
CA VAL A 123 -9.33 -5.20 0.66
C VAL A 123 -10.31 -5.78 -0.35
N ALA A 124 -9.96 -5.82 -1.64
CA ALA A 124 -10.83 -6.41 -2.67
C ALA A 124 -11.19 -7.86 -2.34
N ARG A 125 -10.22 -8.65 -1.87
CA ARG A 125 -10.44 -10.04 -1.47
C ARG A 125 -11.38 -10.16 -0.27
N ALA A 126 -11.25 -9.28 0.72
CA ALA A 126 -12.07 -9.24 1.94
C ALA A 126 -13.53 -8.84 1.67
N THR A 127 -13.74 -7.96 0.69
CA THR A 127 -15.04 -7.33 0.42
C THR A 127 -15.74 -7.88 -0.82
N GLY A 128 -15.09 -8.78 -1.57
CA GLY A 128 -15.62 -9.35 -2.80
C GLY A 128 -15.51 -8.43 -4.03
N GLY A 129 -14.59 -7.45 -3.98
CA GLY A 129 -14.26 -6.57 -5.09
C GLY A 129 -13.34 -7.21 -6.13
N ASP A 130 -12.93 -6.41 -7.12
CA ASP A 130 -12.02 -6.86 -8.19
C ASP A 130 -10.59 -7.04 -7.69
N THR A 131 -10.12 -8.29 -7.68
CA THR A 131 -8.76 -8.68 -7.28
C THR A 131 -7.75 -8.69 -8.44
N GLY A 132 -8.13 -8.14 -9.60
CA GLY A 132 -7.25 -8.06 -10.77
C GLY A 132 -5.98 -7.26 -10.50
N LEU A 133 -4.83 -7.85 -10.85
CA LEU A 133 -3.52 -7.22 -10.89
C LEU A 133 -3.06 -7.14 -12.35
N SER A 134 -2.71 -5.93 -12.79
CA SER A 134 -2.15 -5.69 -14.11
C SER A 134 -0.72 -6.24 -14.24
N PRO A 135 -0.21 -6.46 -15.46
CA PRO A 135 1.18 -6.89 -15.67
C PRO A 135 2.20 -5.99 -14.95
N ASP A 136 2.04 -4.67 -15.03
CA ASP A 136 2.94 -3.70 -14.39
C ASP A 136 2.89 -3.79 -12.85
N GLU A 137 1.71 -4.05 -12.27
CA GLU A 137 1.56 -4.29 -10.83
C GLU A 137 2.23 -5.60 -10.40
N LEU A 138 2.15 -6.65 -11.23
CA LEU A 138 2.85 -7.91 -10.97
C LEU A 138 4.37 -7.73 -11.05
N ASP A 139 4.86 -6.99 -12.04
CA ASP A 139 6.29 -6.65 -12.18
C ASP A 139 6.76 -5.85 -10.95
N ARG A 140 5.94 -4.91 -10.48
CA ARG A 140 6.21 -4.14 -9.26
C ARG A 140 6.28 -5.03 -8.02
N ILE A 141 5.34 -5.94 -7.85
CA ILE A 141 5.31 -6.85 -6.71
C ILE A 141 6.55 -7.75 -6.72
N GLU A 142 6.91 -8.28 -7.88
CA GLU A 142 8.10 -9.12 -8.06
C GLU A 142 9.39 -8.34 -7.74
N ALA A 143 9.57 -7.17 -8.35
CA ALA A 143 10.74 -6.32 -8.12
C ALA A 143 10.84 -5.84 -6.66
N GLY A 144 9.71 -5.53 -6.02
CA GLY A 144 9.65 -5.17 -4.60
C GLY A 144 10.08 -6.34 -3.72
N ALA A 145 9.49 -7.52 -3.92
CA ALA A 145 9.82 -8.71 -3.15
C ALA A 145 11.30 -9.12 -3.30
N ASP A 146 11.84 -9.04 -4.52
CA ASP A 146 13.26 -9.32 -4.77
C ASP A 146 14.17 -8.24 -4.17
N GLY A 147 13.78 -6.97 -4.30
CA GLY A 147 14.56 -5.83 -3.82
C GLY A 147 14.62 -5.71 -2.29
N PHE A 148 13.54 -6.07 -1.58
CA PHE A 148 13.54 -6.13 -0.13
C PHE A 148 14.31 -7.35 0.40
N GLY A 149 14.31 -8.47 -0.35
CA GLY A 149 14.97 -9.70 0.08
C GLY A 149 14.50 -10.14 1.47
N ASP A 150 15.43 -10.48 2.35
CA ASP A 150 15.11 -10.94 3.72
C ASP A 150 14.37 -9.89 4.55
N ALA A 151 14.53 -8.60 4.23
CA ALA A 151 13.85 -7.51 4.92
C ALA A 151 12.33 -7.55 4.76
N LEU A 152 11.85 -8.17 3.67
CA LEU A 152 10.42 -8.37 3.43
C LEU A 152 9.74 -9.12 4.58
N TYR A 153 10.48 -9.99 5.28
CA TYR A 153 9.95 -10.86 6.32
C TYR A 153 10.28 -10.39 7.73
N MET A 154 10.79 -9.16 7.89
CA MET A 154 10.93 -8.53 9.19
C MET A 154 9.56 -8.25 9.81
N GLU A 155 9.54 -8.19 11.14
CA GLU A 155 8.34 -7.87 11.89
C GLU A 155 7.72 -6.56 11.40
N GLY A 156 6.43 -6.61 11.06
CA GLY A 156 5.67 -5.45 10.57
C GLY A 156 5.74 -5.18 9.06
N VAL A 157 6.45 -5.99 8.26
CA VAL A 157 6.50 -5.82 6.78
C VAL A 157 5.57 -6.82 6.08
N CYS A 158 6.01 -8.07 5.91
CA CYS A 158 5.17 -9.15 5.41
C CYS A 158 5.37 -10.39 6.26
N ARG A 159 4.33 -11.22 6.32
CA ARG A 159 4.44 -12.57 6.89
C ARG A 159 5.36 -13.42 6.02
N PRO A 160 5.92 -14.51 6.58
CA PRO A 160 6.64 -15.50 5.79
C PRO A 160 5.80 -15.94 4.58
N GLY A 161 6.47 -16.04 3.44
CA GLY A 161 5.85 -16.57 2.23
C GLY A 161 5.31 -17.99 2.46
N ILE A 162 4.23 -18.31 1.77
CA ILE A 162 3.62 -19.64 1.77
C ILE A 162 3.86 -20.34 0.44
N GLU A 163 3.73 -21.66 0.42
CA GLU A 163 3.78 -22.42 -0.82
C GLU A 163 2.54 -22.13 -1.67
N ALA A 164 2.76 -21.69 -2.91
CA ALA A 164 1.69 -21.54 -3.88
C ALA A 164 1.16 -22.91 -4.29
N ARG A 165 -0.15 -23.00 -4.57
CA ARG A 165 -0.76 -24.24 -5.07
C ARG A 165 -0.06 -24.67 -6.37
N ALA A 166 0.08 -25.99 -6.57
CA ALA A 166 0.57 -26.52 -7.84
C ALA A 166 -0.26 -26.01 -9.03
N GLY A 167 0.42 -25.46 -10.04
CA GLY A 167 -0.21 -24.85 -11.21
C GLY A 167 -0.80 -23.44 -10.98
N ALA A 168 -0.56 -22.82 -9.81
CA ALA A 168 -0.94 -21.43 -9.56
C ALA A 168 -0.37 -20.50 -10.62
N ASP A 169 -1.14 -19.49 -11.02
CA ASP A 169 -0.70 -18.48 -11.99
C ASP A 169 0.35 -17.51 -11.39
N ARG A 170 0.80 -16.54 -12.20
CA ARG A 170 1.83 -15.59 -11.77
C ARG A 170 1.37 -14.76 -10.56
N ALA A 171 0.14 -14.28 -10.57
CA ALA A 171 -0.39 -13.45 -9.48
C ALA A 171 -0.44 -14.24 -8.17
N ALA A 172 -1.00 -15.44 -8.21
CA ALA A 172 -1.10 -16.30 -7.04
C ALA A 172 0.26 -16.70 -6.47
N ARG A 173 1.26 -16.96 -7.33
CA ARG A 173 2.64 -17.25 -6.87
C ARG A 173 3.30 -16.04 -6.20
N LEU A 174 3.13 -14.83 -6.76
CA LEU A 174 3.68 -13.62 -6.17
C LEU A 174 2.99 -13.27 -4.83
N LEU A 175 1.66 -13.36 -4.77
CA LEU A 175 0.89 -13.16 -3.54
C LEU A 175 1.26 -14.19 -2.46
N ALA A 176 1.51 -15.43 -2.83
CA ALA A 176 2.00 -16.47 -1.92
C ALA A 176 3.36 -16.11 -1.31
N ARG A 177 4.29 -15.50 -2.08
CA ARG A 177 5.57 -14.98 -1.53
C ARG A 177 5.37 -13.93 -0.44
N LEU A 178 4.24 -13.20 -0.49
CA LEU A 178 3.85 -12.19 0.50
C LEU A 178 2.96 -12.77 1.62
N GLY A 179 2.78 -14.10 1.68
CA GLY A 179 1.98 -14.78 2.70
C GLY A 179 0.46 -14.80 2.43
N ARG A 180 0.00 -14.36 1.24
CA ARG A 180 -1.43 -14.38 0.87
C ARG A 180 -1.82 -15.71 0.21
N ARG A 181 -3.01 -16.22 0.54
CA ARG A 181 -3.64 -17.36 -0.17
C ARG A 181 -4.55 -16.83 -1.26
N ALA A 182 -4.16 -17.03 -2.52
CA ALA A 182 -4.89 -16.64 -3.73
C ALA A 182 -5.33 -17.88 -4.53
#